data_AF-A0A2U3ES55-F1
#
_entry.id   AF-A0A2U3ES55-F1
#
_cell.length_a   1.000
_cell.length_b   1.000
_cell.length_c   1.000
_cell.angle_alpha   90.00
_cell.angle_beta   90.00
_cell.angle_gamma   90.00
#
_symmetry.space_group_name_H-M   'P 1'
#
loop_
_entity.id
_entity.type
_entity.pdbx_description
1 polymer ?
#
loop_
_entity_poly.entity_id
_entity_poly.type
_entity_poly.pdbx_seq_one_letter_code
_entity_poly.pdbx_strand_id
1 'polypeptide(L)'
;MARGEIAQFSFFPLVELLHLLENVDPESDQDIHPEQVRVRFAATASLGFHPGDIVSLSQDDSGLRHLEVAFLGLHGSQSPMPGYYLDELAWEYAWQESRLGLFLDFFHHRLLTLLHRIWRKYRYHVR
;
A
#
# COMPACT_ATOMS: atom_id res chain seq x y z
N MET A 1 -7.56 -3.48 15.04
CA MET A 1 -8.13 -2.11 15.02
C MET A 1 -9.41 -2.13 14.19
N ALA A 2 -10.46 -1.44 14.63
CA ALA A 2 -11.71 -1.38 13.89
C ALA A 2 -11.50 -0.65 12.54
N ARG A 3 -12.03 -1.18 11.44
CA ARG A 3 -11.81 -0.71 10.06
C ARG A 3 -12.09 0.80 9.88
N GLY A 4 -12.94 1.40 10.72
CA GLY A 4 -13.28 2.83 10.70
C GLY A 4 -12.24 3.77 11.32
N GLU A 5 -11.36 3.30 12.21
CA GLU A 5 -10.30 4.14 12.81
C GLU A 5 -9.12 4.31 11.83
N ILE A 6 -8.84 3.28 11.03
CA ILE A 6 -7.70 3.26 10.09
C ILE A 6 -7.94 4.26 8.93
N ALA A 7 -9.19 4.41 8.48
CA ALA A 7 -9.53 5.32 7.38
C ALA A 7 -9.30 6.81 7.69
N GLN A 8 -9.08 7.16 8.96
CA GLN A 8 -8.78 8.54 9.38
C GLN A 8 -7.28 8.88 9.26
N PHE A 9 -6.43 7.87 9.11
CA PHE A 9 -5.01 8.10 8.89
C PHE A 9 -4.75 8.51 7.44
N SER A 10 -3.77 9.39 7.25
CA SER A 10 -3.20 9.63 5.93
C SER A 10 -2.01 8.69 5.70
N PHE A 11 -1.74 8.39 4.44
CA PHE A 11 -0.66 7.49 4.04
C PHE A 11 0.70 7.91 4.63
N PHE A 12 1.15 9.15 4.42
CA PHE A 12 2.53 9.53 4.78
C PHE A 12 2.82 9.45 6.28
N PRO A 13 2.00 10.04 7.18
CA PRO A 13 2.26 9.95 8.62
C PRO A 13 2.16 8.51 9.15
N LEU A 14 1.25 7.69 8.59
CA LEU A 14 1.15 6.30 8.99
C LEU A 14 2.40 5.51 8.58
N VAL A 15 2.85 5.68 7.34
CA VAL A 15 4.04 4.99 6.84
C VAL A 15 5.27 5.35 7.67
N GLU A 16 5.44 6.62 8.01
CA GLU A 16 6.53 7.06 8.90
C GLU A 16 6.44 6.38 10.28
N LEU A 17 5.25 6.34 10.88
CA LEU A 17 5.01 5.65 12.15
C LEU A 17 5.32 4.16 12.07
N LEU A 18 4.94 3.49 10.97
CA LEU A 18 5.24 2.07 10.76
C LEU A 18 6.75 1.82 10.68
N HIS A 19 7.48 2.65 9.94
CA HIS A 19 8.95 2.54 9.85
C HIS A 19 9.63 2.75 11.21
N LEU A 20 9.15 3.72 12.01
CA LEU A 20 9.64 3.95 13.37
C LEU A 20 9.39 2.74 14.28
N LEU A 21 8.21 2.12 14.21
CA LEU A 21 7.89 0.93 15.01
C LEU A 21 8.71 -0.29 14.62
N GLU A 22 9.04 -0.43 13.33
CA GLU A 22 9.85 -1.53 12.81
C GLU A 22 11.36 -1.25 12.87
N ASN A 23 11.77 -0.06 13.33
CA ASN A 23 13.15 0.41 13.36
C ASN A 23 13.85 0.30 11.99
N VAL A 24 13.10 0.53 10.91
CA VAL A 24 13.58 0.52 9.53
C VAL A 24 13.88 1.95 9.11
N ASP A 25 15.06 2.19 8.55
CA ASP A 25 15.38 3.48 7.93
C ASP A 25 14.73 3.55 6.52
N PRO A 26 13.74 4.43 6.29
CA PRO A 26 13.09 4.58 4.99
C PRO A 26 14.02 5.03 3.86
N GLU A 27 15.19 5.61 4.18
CA GLU A 27 16.17 6.06 3.21
C GLU A 27 17.19 4.98 2.84
N SER A 28 17.24 3.90 3.62
CA SER A 28 18.14 2.78 3.35
C SER A 28 17.71 1.99 2.11
N ASP A 29 18.66 1.29 1.48
CA ASP A 29 18.38 0.41 0.33
C ASP A 29 17.76 -0.94 0.74
N GLN A 30 17.17 -1.02 1.94
CA GLN A 30 16.57 -2.25 2.48
C GLN A 30 15.40 -2.77 1.62
N ASP A 31 14.68 -1.88 0.93
CA ASP A 31 13.57 -2.28 0.04
C ASP A 31 14.03 -3.01 -1.24
N ILE A 32 15.34 -3.08 -1.51
CA ILE A 32 15.89 -3.86 -2.63
C ILE A 32 15.89 -5.36 -2.30
N HIS A 33 16.03 -5.70 -1.02
CA HIS A 33 16.08 -7.06 -0.52
C HIS A 33 14.72 -7.49 0.02
N PRO A 34 14.01 -8.45 -0.62
CA PRO A 34 12.68 -8.87 -0.19
C PRO A 34 12.64 -9.33 1.27
N GLU A 35 13.71 -9.92 1.79
CA GLU A 35 13.86 -10.34 3.18
C GLU A 35 13.93 -9.20 4.21
N GLN A 36 14.25 -7.98 3.78
CA GLN A 36 14.38 -6.81 4.66
C GLN A 36 13.11 -5.95 4.69
N VAL A 37 12.19 -6.17 3.76
CA VAL A 37 10.91 -5.43 3.69
C VAL A 37 10.03 -5.78 4.89
N ARG A 38 9.70 -4.78 5.72
CA ARG A 38 8.80 -4.91 6.89
C ARG A 38 7.37 -4.44 6.63
N VAL A 39 7.18 -3.62 5.61
CA VAL A 39 5.87 -3.07 5.21
C VAL A 39 5.69 -3.30 3.72
N ARG A 40 4.67 -4.07 3.33
CA ARG A 40 4.23 -4.22 1.94
C ARG A 40 3.05 -3.30 1.67
N PHE A 41 3.09 -2.65 0.52
CA PHE A 41 1.99 -1.81 0.05
C PHE A 41 1.24 -2.53 -1.06
N ALA A 42 -0.08 -2.50 -0.99
CA ALA A 42 -0.97 -3.06 -2.01
C ALA A 42 -2.01 -2.02 -2.39
N ALA A 43 -2.48 -2.06 -3.63
CA ALA A 43 -3.60 -1.23 -4.07
C ALA A 43 -4.92 -2.00 -3.94
N THR A 44 -5.99 -1.31 -3.56
CA THR A 44 -7.32 -1.94 -3.54
C THR A 44 -7.85 -2.15 -4.96
N ALA A 45 -8.41 -3.33 -5.24
CA ALA A 45 -9.12 -3.62 -6.49
C ALA A 45 -10.62 -3.33 -6.41
N SER A 46 -11.06 -2.71 -5.32
CA SER A 46 -12.42 -2.20 -5.18
C SER A 46 -12.74 -1.15 -6.25
N LEU A 47 -13.88 -1.33 -6.93
CA LEU A 47 -14.46 -0.32 -7.83
C LEU A 47 -15.18 0.80 -7.06
N GLY A 48 -15.34 0.65 -5.75
CA GLY A 48 -15.87 1.69 -4.88
C GLY A 48 -14.85 2.79 -4.61
N PHE A 49 -15.35 4.02 -4.39
CA PHE A 49 -14.53 5.12 -3.89
C PHE A 49 -14.38 5.00 -2.37
N HIS A 50 -13.15 5.10 -1.90
CA HIS A 50 -12.84 5.09 -0.48
C HIS A 50 -12.75 6.53 0.07
N PRO A 51 -13.15 6.75 1.34
CA PRO A 51 -13.15 8.08 1.95
C PRO A 51 -11.77 8.59 2.36
N GLY A 52 -10.74 7.73 2.35
CA GLY A 52 -9.38 8.07 2.77
C GLY A 52 -8.32 7.24 2.04
N ASP A 53 -7.06 7.57 2.29
CA ASP A 53 -5.91 6.98 1.60
C ASP A 53 -5.74 5.49 1.90
N ILE A 54 -6.09 5.07 3.12
CA ILE A 54 -5.84 3.73 3.64
C ILE A 54 -7.14 2.95 3.74
N VAL A 55 -7.12 1.75 3.17
CA VAL A 55 -8.26 0.81 3.16
C VAL A 55 -8.16 -0.17 4.30
N SER A 56 -6.97 -0.75 4.50
CA SER A 56 -6.73 -1.74 5.55
C SER A 56 -5.26 -1.80 5.94
N LEU A 57 -5.03 -2.21 7.19
CA LEU A 57 -3.71 -2.55 7.71
C LEU A 57 -3.84 -3.91 8.38
N SER A 58 -3.14 -4.91 7.86
CA SER A 58 -3.05 -6.26 8.42
C SER A 58 -1.61 -6.65 8.69
N GLN A 59 -1.41 -7.69 9.48
CA GLN A 59 -0.11 -8.25 9.78
C GLN A 59 -0.17 -9.77 9.57
N ASP A 60 0.85 -10.31 8.93
CA ASP A 60 1.03 -11.75 8.72
C ASP A 60 1.72 -12.41 9.93
N ASP A 61 1.68 -13.74 10.02
CA ASP A 61 2.30 -14.53 11.09
C ASP A 61 3.83 -14.32 11.16
N SER A 62 4.45 -13.94 10.05
CA SER A 62 5.87 -13.56 9.95
C SER A 62 6.20 -12.18 10.54
N GLY A 63 5.19 -11.42 10.97
CA GLY A 63 5.31 -10.05 11.44
C GLY A 63 5.28 -9.00 10.32
N LEU A 64 5.20 -9.41 9.05
CA LEU A 64 5.12 -8.53 7.89
C LEU A 64 3.80 -7.75 7.88
N ARG A 65 3.87 -6.42 7.78
CA ARG A 65 2.66 -5.58 7.72
C ARG A 65 2.23 -5.35 6.27
N HIS A 66 0.95 -5.54 6.00
CA HIS A 66 0.34 -5.28 4.71
C HIS A 66 -0.55 -4.04 4.82
N LEU A 67 -0.18 -2.99 4.10
CA LEU A 67 -0.92 -1.74 4.04
C LEU A 67 -1.61 -1.63 2.67
N GLU A 68 -2.92 -1.66 2.68
CA GLU A 68 -3.75 -1.50 1.48
C GLU A 68 -4.15 -0.04 1.32
N VAL A 69 -3.91 0.52 0.14
CA VAL A 69 -4.21 1.92 -0.18
C VAL A 69 -5.23 2.06 -1.30
N ALA A 70 -5.97 3.17 -1.29
CA ALA A 70 -7.02 3.47 -2.24
C ALA A 70 -6.60 4.35 -3.43
N PHE A 71 -5.31 4.72 -3.50
CA PHE A 71 -4.81 5.68 -4.48
C PHE A 71 -3.62 5.14 -5.27
N LEU A 72 -3.39 5.72 -6.45
CA LEU A 72 -2.29 5.33 -7.37
C LEU A 72 -2.27 3.83 -7.71
N GLY A 73 -3.45 3.19 -7.69
CA GLY A 73 -3.65 1.83 -8.16
C GLY A 73 -3.69 1.77 -9.70
N LEU A 74 -2.96 0.82 -10.26
CA LEU A 74 -3.11 0.27 -11.62
C LEU A 74 -4.36 -0.60 -11.71
N HIS A 75 -5.04 -0.86 -10.60
CA HIS A 75 -6.35 -1.52 -10.53
C HIS A 75 -7.24 -0.81 -9.51
N GLY A 76 -8.53 -1.15 -9.51
CA GLY A 76 -9.55 -0.47 -8.70
C GLY A 76 -10.11 0.80 -9.34
N SER A 77 -10.87 1.57 -8.55
CA SER A 77 -11.68 2.70 -9.03
C SER A 77 -10.89 3.87 -9.66
N GLN A 78 -9.61 4.02 -9.32
CA GLN A 78 -8.75 5.09 -9.84
C GLN A 78 -7.82 4.63 -10.97
N SER A 79 -7.99 3.41 -11.46
CA SER A 79 -7.07 2.83 -12.42
C SER A 79 -7.23 3.42 -13.83
N PRO A 80 -6.11 3.62 -14.57
CA PRO A 80 -6.15 3.96 -15.99
C PRO A 80 -6.38 2.74 -16.91
N MET A 81 -6.46 1.52 -16.36
CA MET A 81 -6.61 0.31 -17.17
C MET A 81 -8.01 0.19 -17.79
N PRO A 82 -8.13 -0.50 -18.93
CA PRO A 82 -9.43 -0.79 -19.54
C PRO A 82 -10.37 -1.53 -18.57
N GLY A 83 -11.66 -1.18 -18.63
CA GLY A 83 -12.68 -1.72 -17.71
C GLY A 83 -12.77 -3.25 -17.66
N TYR A 84 -12.52 -3.93 -18.78
CA TYR A 84 -12.56 -5.40 -18.81
C TYR A 84 -11.50 -6.06 -17.91
N TYR A 85 -10.34 -5.44 -17.71
CA TYR A 85 -9.36 -5.91 -16.73
C TYR A 85 -9.80 -5.59 -15.30
N LEU A 86 -10.44 -4.45 -15.10
CA LEU A 86 -10.90 -4.02 -13.78
C LEU A 86 -12.02 -4.89 -13.24
N ASP A 87 -12.94 -5.33 -14.10
CA ASP A 87 -14.03 -6.23 -13.71
C ASP A 87 -13.49 -7.59 -13.24
N GLU A 88 -12.51 -8.16 -13.96
CA GLU A 88 -11.85 -9.40 -13.58
C GLU A 88 -11.08 -9.25 -12.26
N LEU A 89 -10.32 -8.17 -12.10
CA LEU A 89 -9.58 -7.87 -10.87
C LEU A 89 -10.50 -7.61 -9.68
N ALA A 90 -11.62 -6.92 -9.88
CA ALA A 90 -12.62 -6.69 -8.85
C ALA A 90 -13.30 -7.99 -8.42
N TRP A 91 -13.56 -8.89 -9.36
CA TRP A 91 -14.07 -10.23 -9.08
C TRP A 91 -13.05 -11.06 -8.28
N GLU A 92 -11.79 -11.13 -8.73
CA GLU A 92 -10.70 -11.80 -8.00
C GLU A 92 -10.56 -11.26 -6.58
N TYR A 93 -10.63 -9.93 -6.41
CA TYR A 93 -10.56 -9.28 -5.10
C TYR A 93 -11.73 -9.63 -4.19
N ALA A 94 -12.96 -9.68 -4.72
CA ALA A 94 -14.14 -10.07 -3.95
C ALA A 94 -14.07 -11.52 -3.45
N TRP A 95 -13.43 -12.41 -4.22
CA TRP A 95 -13.22 -13.82 -3.88
C TRP A 95 -11.89 -14.10 -3.16
N GLN A 96 -11.09 -13.06 -2.88
CA GLN A 96 -9.74 -13.18 -2.29
C GLN A 96 -8.79 -14.08 -3.11
N GLU A 97 -9.02 -14.20 -4.42
CA GLU A 97 -8.21 -14.95 -5.37
C GLU A 97 -7.36 -14.00 -6.24
N SER A 98 -6.65 -13.08 -5.61
CA SER A 98 -5.88 -12.05 -6.32
C SER A 98 -4.65 -12.65 -7.01
N ARG A 99 -4.75 -12.97 -8.31
CA ARG A 99 -3.59 -13.46 -9.08
C ARG A 99 -2.90 -12.31 -9.78
N LEU A 100 -3.65 -11.61 -10.63
CA LEU A 100 -3.14 -10.45 -11.35
C LEU A 100 -2.94 -9.26 -10.40
N GLY A 101 -3.80 -9.12 -9.39
CA GLY A 101 -3.65 -8.11 -8.34
C GLY A 101 -2.29 -8.17 -7.64
N LEU A 102 -1.85 -9.37 -7.24
CA LEU A 102 -0.53 -9.56 -6.59
C LEU A 102 0.64 -9.21 -7.50
N PHE A 103 0.52 -9.48 -8.80
CA PHE A 103 1.53 -9.07 -9.77
C PHE A 103 1.59 -7.54 -9.90
N LEU A 104 0.44 -6.87 -9.97
CA LEU A 104 0.40 -5.41 -10.02
C LEU A 104 0.91 -4.78 -8.73
N ASP A 105 0.66 -5.40 -7.58
CA ASP A 105 1.16 -4.96 -6.27
C ASP A 105 2.68 -4.91 -6.17
N PHE A 106 3.40 -5.71 -6.96
CA PHE A 106 4.86 -5.57 -7.08
C PHE A 106 5.26 -4.16 -7.54
N PHE A 107 4.57 -3.62 -8.55
CA PHE A 107 4.82 -2.27 -9.06
C PHE A 107 4.31 -1.21 -8.09
N HIS A 108 3.13 -1.42 -7.49
CA HIS A 108 2.58 -0.51 -6.48
C HIS A 108 3.51 -0.36 -5.28
N HIS A 109 4.02 -1.47 -4.76
CA HIS A 109 4.92 -1.46 -3.63
C HIS A 109 6.13 -0.56 -3.91
N ARG A 110 6.79 -0.76 -5.05
CA ARG A 110 7.95 0.07 -5.41
C ARG A 110 7.56 1.54 -5.62
N LEU A 111 6.45 1.81 -6.30
CA LEU A 111 5.97 3.16 -6.56
C LEU A 111 5.68 3.93 -5.26
N LEU A 112 4.96 3.31 -4.33
CA LEU A 112 4.56 3.93 -3.05
C LEU A 112 5.76 4.13 -2.12
N THR A 113 6.71 3.20 -2.11
CA THR A 113 7.99 3.37 -1.42
C THR A 113 8.73 4.60 -1.94
N LEU A 114 8.84 4.75 -3.27
CA LEU A 114 9.50 5.92 -3.87
C LEU A 114 8.73 7.21 -3.60
N LEU A 115 7.40 7.18 -3.63
CA LEU A 115 6.55 8.31 -3.29
C LEU A 115 6.79 8.78 -1.85
N HIS A 116 6.87 7.84 -0.90
CA HIS A 116 7.20 8.14 0.49
C HIS A 116 8.59 8.78 0.62
N ARG A 117 9.62 8.22 -0.04
CA ARG A 117 10.97 8.78 -0.04
C ARG A 117 11.01 10.20 -0.61
N ILE A 118 10.30 10.46 -1.71
CA ILE A 118 10.20 11.80 -2.32
C ILE A 118 9.53 12.77 -1.34
N TRP A 119 8.44 12.35 -0.69
CA TRP A 119 7.74 13.16 0.30
C TRP A 119 8.64 13.52 1.50
N ARG A 120 9.47 12.58 1.95
CA ARG A 120 10.42 12.76 3.06
C ARG A 120 11.59 13.66 2.68
N LYS A 121 12.11 13.56 1.46
CA LYS A 121 13.28 14.31 0.95
C LYS A 121 13.19 15.82 1.19
N TYR A 122 11.99 16.40 1.10
CA TYR A 122 11.77 17.84 1.26
C TYR A 122 11.25 18.25 2.64
N ARG A 123 11.14 17.31 3.60
CA ARG A 123 10.61 17.54 4.95
C ARG A 123 11.65 17.26 6.01
N TYR A 124 12.58 18.21 6.17
CA TYR A 124 13.70 18.10 7.11
C TYR A 124 13.29 17.91 8.58
N HIS A 125 12.06 18.27 8.98
CA HIS A 125 11.56 18.09 10.34
C HIS A 125 11.12 16.66 10.66
N VAL A 126 11.00 15.80 9.64
CA VAL A 126 10.66 14.38 9.79
C VAL A 126 11.92 13.52 9.93
N ARG A 127 13.10 14.09 9.63
CA ARG A 127 14.40 13.41 9.67
C ARG A 127 15.09 13.61 11.02
#